data_AF-A0A967FEX3-F1
#
_entry.id   AF-A0A967FEX3-F1
#
_cell.length_a   1.000
_cell.length_b   1.000
_cell.length_c   1.000
_cell.angle_alpha   90.00
_cell.angle_beta   90.00
_cell.angle_gamma   90.00
#
_symmetry.space_group_name_H-M   'P 1'
#
loop_
_entity.id
_entity.type
_entity.pdbx_description
1 polymer ?
#
loop_
_entity_poly.entity_id
_entity_poly.type
_entity_poly.pdbx_seq_one_letter_code
_entity_poly.pdbx_strand_id
1 'polypeptide(L)'
;MIEKEGANSGKDGPIDPKPETLAGFLAASLDMEDEISNGVYQDYMDPDNWPPGLDLNIFQEIRKDLTTLIEDTRRHRKIILGLIEKYGKDNTAG
;
A
#
# COMPACT_ATOMS: atom_id res chain seq x y z
N MET A 1 -37.55 -10.51 22.59
CA MET A 1 -36.55 -10.96 21.60
C MET A 1 -37.06 -10.59 20.24
N ILE A 2 -36.46 -9.56 19.64
CA ILE A 2 -36.65 -9.19 18.23
C ILE A 2 -35.24 -9.00 17.70
N GLU A 3 -34.78 -9.94 16.89
CA GLU A 3 -33.57 -9.81 16.10
C GLU A 3 -33.83 -8.78 15.00
N LYS A 4 -32.98 -7.76 14.92
CA LYS A 4 -32.80 -6.95 13.73
C LYS A 4 -31.32 -6.91 13.42
N GLU A 5 -30.87 -7.91 12.68
CA GLU A 5 -29.68 -7.79 11.86
C GLU A 5 -30.00 -6.81 10.72
N GLY A 6 -29.14 -5.82 10.53
CA GLY A 6 -29.32 -4.86 9.44
C GLY A 6 -28.61 -3.53 9.66
N ALA A 7 -27.29 -3.54 9.51
CA ALA A 7 -26.54 -2.36 9.08
C ALA A 7 -25.25 -2.81 8.40
N ASN A 8 -25.41 -3.35 7.19
CA ASN A 8 -24.35 -3.37 6.18
C ASN A 8 -24.00 -1.91 5.87
N SER A 9 -22.98 -1.36 6.51
CA SER A 9 -22.46 -0.04 6.17
C SER A 9 -21.46 -0.20 5.03
N GLY A 10 -22.00 -0.16 3.81
CA GLY A 10 -21.22 0.01 2.60
C GLY A 10 -20.39 1.28 2.71
N LYS A 11 -19.07 1.09 2.78
CA LYS A 11 -18.10 2.06 2.29
C LYS A 11 -17.46 1.44 1.06
N ASP A 12 -18.23 1.37 -0.01
CA ASP A 12 -17.64 1.29 -1.34
C ASP A 12 -16.92 2.63 -1.54
N GLY A 13 -15.62 2.64 -1.26
CA GLY A 13 -14.72 3.60 -1.89
C GLY A 13 -14.80 3.46 -3.41
N PRO A 14 -14.13 4.32 -4.18
CA PRO A 14 -14.03 4.12 -5.63
C PRO A 14 -13.55 2.68 -5.86
N ILE A 15 -14.42 1.82 -6.38
CA ILE A 15 -14.01 0.51 -6.85
C ILE A 15 -13.30 0.82 -8.15
N ASP A 16 -12.01 1.15 -8.06
CA ASP A 16 -11.18 1.19 -9.25
C ASP A 16 -11.39 -0.14 -9.98
N PRO A 17 -11.69 -0.09 -11.30
CA PRO A 17 -12.01 -1.30 -12.03
C PRO A 17 -10.87 -2.30 -11.85
N LYS A 18 -11.19 -3.47 -11.28
CA LYS A 18 -10.18 -4.50 -11.03
C LYS A 18 -9.48 -4.81 -12.36
N PRO A 19 -8.15 -4.85 -12.39
CA PRO A 19 -7.44 -5.17 -13.61
C PRO A 19 -7.88 -6.53 -14.15
N GLU A 20 -8.09 -6.64 -15.46
CA GLU A 20 -8.51 -7.90 -16.09
C GLU A 20 -7.32 -8.68 -16.70
N THR A 21 -6.15 -8.06 -16.73
CA THR A 21 -4.93 -8.64 -17.30
C THR A 21 -3.84 -8.78 -16.26
N LEU A 22 -2.96 -9.78 -16.42
CA LEU A 22 -1.78 -9.94 -15.55
C LEU A 22 -0.94 -8.66 -15.50
N ALA A 23 -0.75 -8.00 -16.65
CA ALA A 23 -0.04 -6.74 -16.73
C ALA A 23 -0.72 -5.64 -15.90
N GLY A 24 -2.04 -5.56 -15.95
CA GLY A 24 -2.81 -4.63 -15.12
C GLY A 24 -2.72 -4.95 -13.62
N PHE A 25 -2.75 -6.23 -13.22
CA PHE A 25 -2.58 -6.62 -11.81
C PHE A 25 -1.19 -6.23 -11.28
N LEU A 26 -0.14 -6.46 -12.09
CA LEU A 26 1.22 -6.12 -11.72
C LEU A 26 1.44 -4.61 -11.66
N ALA A 27 0.83 -3.85 -12.59
CA ALA A 27 0.84 -2.38 -12.56
C ALA A 27 0.14 -1.84 -11.30
N ALA A 28 -1.08 -2.31 -11.00
CA ALA A 28 -1.81 -1.91 -9.80
C ALA A 28 -1.04 -2.24 -8.51
N SER A 29 -0.37 -3.40 -8.48
CA SER A 29 0.46 -3.78 -7.33
C SER A 29 1.68 -2.86 -7.19
N LEU A 30 2.26 -2.41 -8.30
CA LEU A 30 3.36 -1.44 -8.29
C LEU A 30 2.92 -0.07 -7.77
N ASP A 31 1.74 0.39 -8.19
CA ASP A 31 1.16 1.66 -7.75
C ASP A 31 0.86 1.63 -6.23
N MET A 32 0.33 0.50 -5.73
CA MET A 32 0.09 0.32 -4.29
C MET A 32 1.39 0.36 -3.46
N GLU A 33 2.48 -0.26 -3.92
CA GLU A 33 3.77 -0.18 -3.23
C GLU A 33 4.32 1.26 -3.19
N ASP A 34 4.07 2.05 -4.24
CA ASP A 34 4.45 3.46 -4.28
C ASP A 34 3.59 4.32 -3.34
N GLU A 35 2.28 4.08 -3.29
CA GLU A 35 1.36 4.79 -2.39
C GLU A 35 1.68 4.51 -0.91
N ILE A 36 1.94 3.25 -0.57
CA ILE A 36 2.27 2.84 0.80
C ILE A 36 3.61 3.45 1.24
N SER A 37 4.63 3.34 0.39
CA SER A 37 5.99 3.76 0.75
C SER A 37 6.17 5.28 0.74
N ASN A 38 5.73 5.97 -0.31
CA ASN A 38 5.95 7.41 -0.49
C ASN A 38 4.82 8.27 0.09
N GLY A 39 3.64 7.68 0.34
CA GLY A 39 2.55 8.34 1.05
C GLY A 39 2.60 7.97 2.53
N VAL A 40 2.00 6.82 2.86
CA VAL A 40 1.68 6.46 4.25
C VAL A 40 2.91 6.43 5.16
N TYR A 41 3.92 5.63 4.83
CA TYR A 41 5.07 5.48 5.73
C TYR A 41 5.95 6.73 5.78
N GLN A 42 6.15 7.38 4.63
CA GLN A 42 7.00 8.55 4.55
C GLN A 42 6.38 9.78 5.24
N ASP A 43 5.06 9.94 5.20
CA ASP A 43 4.37 11.01 5.94
C ASP A 43 4.60 10.87 7.45
N TYR A 44 4.52 9.65 8.00
CA TYR A 44 4.76 9.42 9.42
C TYR A 44 6.25 9.49 9.84
N MET A 45 7.17 9.74 8.91
CA MET A 45 8.57 10.05 9.25
C MET A 45 8.73 11.49 9.75
N ASP A 46 7.74 12.35 9.52
CA ASP A 46 7.72 13.73 10.00
C ASP A 46 7.11 13.80 11.41
N PRO A 47 7.84 14.27 12.44
CA PRO A 47 7.29 14.43 13.79
C PRO A 47 6.07 15.37 13.85
N ASP A 48 5.91 16.30 12.91
CA ASP A 48 4.77 17.22 12.88
C ASP A 48 3.45 16.53 12.50
N ASN A 49 3.53 15.33 11.91
CA ASN A 49 2.37 14.50 11.60
C ASN A 49 1.91 13.65 12.80
N TRP A 50 2.59 13.75 13.95
CA TRP A 50 2.26 13.00 15.16
C TRP A 50 1.49 13.85 16.18
N PRO A 51 0.72 13.21 17.08
CA PRO A 51 0.06 13.90 18.17
C PRO A 51 1.05 14.69 19.05
N PRO A 52 0.67 15.89 19.52
CA PRO A 52 1.52 16.68 20.39
C PRO A 52 1.81 15.93 21.69
N GLY A 53 3.06 15.98 22.14
CA GLY A 53 3.51 15.30 23.37
C GLY A 53 3.93 13.84 23.17
N LEU A 54 4.06 13.37 21.93
CA LEU A 54 4.74 12.10 21.67
C LEU A 54 6.17 12.13 22.21
N ASP A 55 6.53 11.11 22.99
CA ASP A 55 7.88 10.96 23.51
C ASP A 55 8.88 10.77 22.35
N LEU A 56 10.00 11.49 22.42
CA LEU A 56 11.00 11.49 21.36
C LEU A 56 11.65 10.11 21.16
N ASN A 57 11.84 9.33 22.23
CA ASN A 57 12.43 8.00 22.09
C ASN A 57 11.43 7.04 21.44
N ILE A 58 10.15 7.13 21.80
CA ILE A 58 9.09 6.37 21.13
C ILE A 58 9.05 6.72 19.63
N PHE A 59 9.09 8.01 19.29
CA PHE A 59 9.14 8.45 17.89
C PHE A 59 10.35 7.88 17.15
N GLN A 60 11.53 7.84 17.78
CA GLN A 60 12.73 7.29 17.17
C GLN A 60 12.63 5.79 16.88
N GLU A 61 12.05 5.01 17.79
CA GLU A 61 11.82 3.57 17.55
C GLU A 61 10.79 3.36 16.42
N ILE A 62 9.69 4.12 16.42
CA ILE A 62 8.71 4.07 15.32
C ILE A 62 9.38 4.40 13.98
N ARG A 63 10.20 5.45 13.94
CA ARG A 63 10.91 5.87 12.73
C ARG A 63 11.83 4.79 12.19
N LYS A 64 12.49 4.03 13.07
CA LYS A 64 13.34 2.89 12.68
C LYS A 64 12.53 1.78 12.04
N ASP A 65 11.37 1.45 12.61
CA ASP A 65 10.48 0.44 12.04
C ASP A 65 9.88 0.91 10.71
N LEU A 66 9.42 2.16 10.61
CA LEU A 66 8.95 2.77 9.35
C LEU A 66 10.04 2.76 8.27
N THR A 67 11.30 3.01 8.65
CA THR A 67 12.43 2.91 7.72
C THR A 67 12.55 1.50 7.15
N THR A 68 12.42 0.48 7.99
CA THR A 68 12.44 -0.92 7.55
C THR A 68 11.30 -1.22 6.57
N LEU A 69 10.09 -0.74 6.87
CA LEU A 69 8.93 -0.91 5.98
C LEU A 69 9.11 -0.20 4.62
N ILE A 70 9.71 1.00 4.61
CA ILE A 70 10.06 1.72 3.37
C ILE A 70 11.11 0.95 2.56
N GLU A 71 12.08 0.31 3.22
CA GLU A 71 13.07 -0.50 2.52
C GLU A 71 12.47 -1.79 1.94
N ASP A 72 11.55 -2.43 2.65
CA ASP A 72 10.88 -3.64 2.18
C ASP A 72 9.94 -3.37 1.00
N THR A 73 9.16 -2.30 1.04
CA THR A 73 8.33 -1.84 -0.11
C THR A 73 9.19 -1.56 -1.35
N ARG A 74 10.38 -0.97 -1.19
CA ARG A 74 11.36 -0.83 -2.29
C ARG A 74 11.84 -2.16 -2.85
N ARG A 75 11.96 -3.20 -2.01
CA ARG A 75 12.30 -4.56 -2.47
C ARG A 75 11.13 -5.20 -3.21
N HIS A 76 9.91 -5.07 -2.70
CA HIS A 76 8.70 -5.54 -3.37
C HIS A 76 8.56 -4.91 -4.77
N ARG A 77 8.74 -3.59 -4.87
CA ARG A 77 8.75 -2.86 -6.14
C ARG A 77 9.70 -3.48 -7.16
N LYS A 78 10.94 -3.79 -6.75
CA LYS A 78 11.94 -4.43 -7.64
C LYS A 78 11.49 -5.81 -8.12
N ILE A 79 10.88 -6.60 -7.24
CA ILE A 79 10.35 -7.92 -7.60
C ILE A 79 9.22 -7.77 -8.62
N ILE A 80 8.27 -6.86 -8.36
CA ILE A 80 7.13 -6.60 -9.26
C ILE A 80 7.62 -6.10 -10.62
N LEU A 81 8.58 -5.19 -10.66
CA LEU A 81 9.20 -4.74 -11.92
C LEU A 81 9.84 -5.90 -12.69
N GLY A 82 10.52 -6.83 -12.01
CA GLY A 82 11.05 -8.04 -12.63
C GLY A 82 9.95 -8.95 -13.18
N LEU A 83 8.80 -9.04 -12.51
CA LEU A 83 7.63 -9.78 -13.02
C LEU A 83 7.02 -9.10 -14.25
N ILE A 84 6.93 -7.77 -14.27
CA ILE A 84 6.46 -7.00 -15.42
C ILE A 84 7.41 -7.19 -16.61
N GLU A 85 8.72 -7.15 -16.39
CA GLU A 85 9.69 -7.39 -17.46
C GLU A 85 9.55 -8.81 -18.04
N LYS A 86 9.35 -9.80 -17.16
CA LYS A 86 9.28 -11.20 -17.53
C LYS A 86 7.95 -11.62 -18.18
N TYR A 87 6.83 -11.03 -17.76
CA TYR A 87 5.50 -11.50 -18.14
C TYR A 87 4.58 -10.39 -18.70
N GLY A 88 4.97 -9.13 -18.60
CA GLY A 88 4.15 -7.99 -19.00
C GLY A 88 4.00 -7.81 -20.52
N LYS A 89 4.90 -8.41 -21.31
CA LYS A 89 4.82 -8.41 -22.79
C LYS A 89 4.15 -9.66 -23.38
N ASP A 90 4.08 -10.75 -22.60
CA ASP A 90 3.70 -12.07 -23.12
C ASP A 90 2.20 -12.41 -22.97
N ASN A 91 1.40 -11.48 -22.46
CA ASN A 91 -0.05 -11.69 -22.25
C ASN A 91 -0.96 -10.80 -23.12
N THR A 92 -0.43 -10.20 -24.19
CA THR A 92 -1.25 -9.58 -25.25
C THR A 92 -1.29 -10.47 -26.49
N ALA A 93 -1.84 -11.68 -26.39
CA ALA A 93 -2.39 -12.45 -27.51
C ALA A 93 -3.06 -13.73 -27.02
N GLY A 94 -4.37 -13.83 -27.18
CA GLY A 94 -5.17 -15.03 -26.94
C GLY A 94 -6.63 -14.72 -26.68
#